data_AF-A0A4Q6C3C5-F1
#
_entry.id   AF-A0A4Q6C3C5-F1
#
_cell.length_a   1.000
_cell.length_b   1.000
_cell.length_c   1.000
_cell.angle_alpha   90.00
_cell.angle_beta   90.00
_cell.angle_gamma   90.00
#
_symmetry.space_group_name_H-M   'P 1'
#
loop_
_entity.id
_entity.type
_entity.pdbx_description
1 polymer ?
#
loop_
_entity_poly.entity_id
_entity_poly.type
_entity_poly.pdbx_seq_one_letter_code
_entity_poly.pdbx_strand_id
1 'polypeptide(L)'
;MLHDDKIATAIKRSIPMGSTIFSRCLIGLVNPKRLKDGEPFEKKISPYQLRKVLRLGPYLQFMETLKYDPKATMQETEKSHQGTRILIVEDDVTMEALWRYIIDVAKPGAQLQWATTGEAADHLLREGEKKGCDYDLVITDIFLGGSRTGLDLWETHSGSSSLFLLMSVLSPQRLSVLANPREMPLPIYLQKPLDPTQCIETIRALLPAAS
;
A
#
# COMPACT_ATOMS: atom_id res chain seq x y z
N MET A 1 27.28 19.30 -17.44
CA MET A 1 28.21 19.38 -16.29
C MET A 1 27.74 20.34 -15.19
N LEU A 2 27.18 21.54 -15.48
CA LEU A 2 26.68 22.46 -14.43
C LEU A 2 25.43 21.99 -13.64
N HIS A 3 24.76 20.92 -14.07
CA HIS A 3 23.54 20.41 -13.44
C HIS A 3 23.80 19.38 -12.32
N ASP A 4 24.93 18.68 -12.38
CA ASP A 4 25.24 17.56 -11.46
C ASP A 4 25.76 18.07 -10.10
N ASP A 5 26.50 19.19 -10.08
CA ASP A 5 27.01 19.79 -8.84
C ASP A 5 25.89 20.35 -7.94
N LYS A 6 24.79 20.83 -8.52
CA LYS A 6 23.61 21.28 -7.76
C LYS A 6 22.89 20.12 -7.09
N ILE A 7 22.85 18.95 -7.73
CA ILE A 7 22.25 17.73 -7.18
C ILE A 7 23.11 17.20 -6.03
N ALA A 8 24.43 17.10 -6.21
CA ALA A 8 25.35 16.66 -5.17
C ALA A 8 25.32 17.59 -3.93
N THR A 9 25.21 18.90 -4.15
CA THR A 9 25.11 19.89 -3.06
C THR A 9 23.77 19.81 -2.32
N ALA A 10 22.66 19.56 -3.02
CA ALA A 10 21.35 19.36 -2.39
C ALA A 10 21.32 18.08 -1.52
N ILE A 11 21.93 16.99 -2.00
CA ILE A 11 22.03 15.72 -1.27
C ILE A 11 22.82 15.88 0.04
N LYS A 12 23.95 16.59 0.02
CA LYS A 12 24.75 16.87 1.22
C LYS A 12 24.03 17.73 2.25
N ARG A 13 23.03 18.52 1.84
CA ARG A 13 22.25 19.39 2.72
C ARG A 13 21.00 18.72 3.30
N SER A 14 20.43 17.73 2.61
CA SER A 14 19.18 17.10 3.00
C SER A 14 19.33 15.80 3.80
N ILE A 15 20.55 15.28 3.95
CA ILE A 15 20.79 14.00 4.62
C ILE A 15 21.79 14.22 5.77
N PRO A 16 21.36 14.12 7.04
CA PRO A 16 22.30 14.12 8.15
C PRO A 16 23.22 12.89 8.03
N MET A 17 24.52 13.14 7.91
CA MET A 17 25.53 12.08 7.94
C MET A 17 25.43 11.33 9.28
N GLY A 18 24.81 10.16 9.27
CA GLY A 18 24.57 9.36 10.47
C GLY A 18 23.39 8.38 10.40
N SER A 19 22.43 8.56 9.49
CA SER A 19 21.30 7.60 9.37
C SER A 19 21.77 6.27 8.76
N THR A 20 21.83 5.24 9.60
CA THR A 20 22.15 3.85 9.20
C THR A 20 21.10 3.24 8.27
N ILE A 21 19.86 3.74 8.31
CA ILE A 21 18.73 3.24 7.50
C ILE A 21 18.89 3.66 6.03
N PHE A 22 19.27 4.92 5.79
CA PHE A 22 19.46 5.44 4.44
C PHE A 22 20.59 4.72 3.70
N SER A 23 21.69 4.42 4.41
CA SER A 23 22.82 3.65 3.88
C SER A 23 22.41 2.23 3.46
N ARG A 24 21.57 1.56 4.27
CA ARG A 24 21.07 0.20 3.96
C ARG A 24 20.08 0.16 2.79
N CYS A 25 19.19 1.14 2.67
CA CYS A 25 18.25 1.23 1.55
C CYS A 25 18.97 1.50 0.22
N LEU A 26 20.03 2.32 0.23
CA LEU A 26 20.88 2.56 -0.93
C LEU A 26 21.65 1.30 -1.35
N ILE A 27 22.11 0.50 -0.39
CA ILE A 27 22.77 -0.79 -0.67
C ILE A 27 21.80 -1.79 -1.31
N GLY A 28 20.52 -1.81 -0.91
CA GLY A 28 19.51 -2.70 -1.51
C GLY A 28 19.14 -2.36 -2.95
N LEU A 29 19.26 -1.09 -3.36
CA LEU A 29 18.92 -0.61 -4.70
C LEU A 29 20.08 -0.71 -5.71
N VAL A 30 21.29 -0.98 -5.22
CA VAL A 30 22.50 -1.12 -6.04
C VAL A 30 22.94 -2.58 -5.99
N ASN A 31 22.96 -3.26 -7.13
CA ASN A 31 23.44 -4.65 -7.20
C ASN A 31 24.88 -4.74 -6.66
N PRO A 32 25.12 -5.44 -5.54
CA PRO A 32 26.43 -5.45 -4.88
C PRO A 32 27.53 -6.05 -5.77
N LYS A 33 27.18 -6.90 -6.75
CA LYS A 33 28.13 -7.45 -7.72
C LYS A 33 28.70 -6.42 -8.71
N ARG A 34 28.19 -5.18 -8.73
CA ARG A 34 28.69 -4.07 -9.58
C ARG A 34 29.61 -3.09 -8.83
N LEU A 35 29.84 -3.31 -7.54
CA LEU A 35 30.80 -2.54 -6.76
C LEU A 35 32.17 -3.19 -6.93
N LYS A 36 33.03 -2.55 -7.73
CA LYS A 36 34.47 -2.81 -7.71
C LYS A 36 35.05 -2.07 -6.50
N ASP A 37 35.95 -2.70 -5.77
CA ASP A 37 36.59 -2.13 -4.60
C ASP A 37 37.22 -0.77 -4.93
N GLY A 38 36.90 0.25 -4.13
CA GLY A 38 37.53 1.57 -4.20
C GLY A 38 36.85 2.65 -5.05
N GLU A 39 35.74 2.37 -5.75
CA GLU A 39 35.04 3.43 -6.49
C GLU A 39 33.99 4.19 -5.65
N PRO A 40 33.95 5.53 -5.75
CA PRO A 40 32.99 6.34 -5.00
C PRO A 40 31.55 6.06 -5.48
N PHE A 41 30.68 5.74 -4.51
CA PHE A 41 29.30 5.31 -4.69
C PHE A 41 28.44 6.28 -5.52
N GLU A 42 28.72 7.58 -5.44
CA GLU A 42 28.01 8.67 -6.11
C GLU A 42 28.07 8.60 -7.65
N LYS A 43 29.07 7.90 -8.23
CA LYS A 43 29.24 7.80 -9.69
C LYS A 43 28.41 6.70 -10.36
N LYS A 44 27.72 5.83 -9.59
CA LYS A 44 27.04 4.63 -10.12
C LYS A 44 25.52 4.65 -9.99
N ILE A 45 24.95 5.63 -9.30
CA ILE A 45 23.51 5.76 -9.15
C ILE A 45 22.99 6.56 -10.34
N SER A 46 22.11 5.97 -11.15
CA SER A 46 21.48 6.72 -12.22
C SER A 46 20.62 7.85 -11.61
N PRO A 47 20.46 8.99 -12.31
CA PRO A 47 19.56 10.06 -11.85
C PRO A 47 18.14 9.58 -11.52
N TYR A 48 17.68 8.51 -12.19
CA TYR A 48 16.40 7.87 -11.92
C TYR A 48 16.38 7.14 -10.56
N GLN A 49 17.40 6.32 -10.26
CA GLN A 49 17.50 5.62 -8.98
C GLN A 49 17.61 6.61 -7.82
N LEU A 50 18.33 7.71 -8.03
CA LEU A 50 18.48 8.78 -7.04
C LEU A 50 17.15 9.50 -6.77
N ARG A 51 16.37 9.81 -7.81
CA ARG A 51 15.02 10.38 -7.66
C ARG A 51 14.07 9.43 -6.91
N LYS A 52 14.17 8.12 -7.15
CA LYS A 52 13.38 7.11 -6.43
C LYS A 52 13.72 7.09 -4.93
N VAL A 53 15.01 7.14 -4.58
CA VAL A 53 15.46 7.24 -3.18
C VAL A 53 15.03 8.55 -2.52
N LEU A 54 15.12 9.68 -3.23
CA LEU A 54 14.72 10.98 -2.70
C LEU A 54 13.20 11.07 -2.45
N ARG A 55 12.37 10.41 -3.27
CA ARG A 55 10.91 10.30 -2.99
C ARG A 55 10.61 9.47 -1.74
N LEU A 56 11.47 8.51 -1.41
CA LEU A 56 11.35 7.70 -0.20
C LEU A 56 11.93 8.38 1.05
N GLY A 57 12.56 9.56 0.93
CA GLY A 57 13.16 10.27 2.06
C GLY A 57 12.18 10.53 3.21
N PRO A 58 11.01 11.16 2.96
CA PRO A 58 9.98 11.36 3.98
C PRO A 58 9.46 10.03 4.57
N TYR A 59 9.41 8.99 3.74
CA TYR A 59 8.94 7.67 4.12
C TYR A 59 9.92 6.94 5.06
N LEU A 60 11.22 6.98 4.78
CA LEU A 60 12.24 6.38 5.64
C LEU A 60 12.35 7.10 6.97
N GLN A 61 12.23 8.44 6.96
CA GLN A 61 12.22 9.24 8.19
C GLN A 61 10.98 8.95 9.05
N PHE A 62 9.83 8.70 8.43
CA PHE A 62 8.61 8.27 9.12
C PHE A 62 8.75 6.88 9.75
N MET A 63 9.28 5.90 9.02
CA MET A 63 9.51 4.53 9.53
C MET A 63 10.52 4.50 10.69
N GLU A 64 11.56 5.35 10.64
CA GLU A 64 12.55 5.51 11.73
C GLU A 64 11.90 6.09 13.00
N THR A 65 10.89 6.96 12.84
CA THR A 65 10.14 7.55 13.96
C THR A 65 9.26 6.53 14.67
N LEU A 66 8.75 5.51 13.96
CA LEU A 66 7.82 4.51 14.49
C LEU A 66 8.50 3.33 15.21
N LYS A 67 9.83 3.22 15.22
CA LYS A 67 10.56 2.02 15.69
C LYS A 67 9.99 0.71 15.10
N TYR A 68 9.49 0.76 13.86
CA TYR A 68 8.83 -0.37 13.22
C TYR A 68 9.83 -1.49 12.91
N ASP A 69 9.66 -2.65 13.54
CA ASP A 69 10.44 -3.86 13.23
C ASP A 69 9.63 -4.79 12.31
N PRO A 70 9.93 -4.85 11.00
CA PRO A 70 9.19 -5.67 10.05
C PRO A 70 9.31 -7.18 10.30
N LYS A 71 10.26 -7.64 11.14
CA LYS A 71 10.42 -9.07 11.46
C LYS A 71 9.59 -9.52 12.64
N ALA A 72 9.19 -8.61 13.53
CA ALA A 72 8.37 -8.93 14.70
C ALA A 72 6.90 -9.23 14.32
N THR A 73 6.43 -8.74 13.16
CA THR A 73 5.02 -8.84 12.76
C THR A 73 4.65 -10.13 12.01
N MET A 74 5.61 -11.01 11.68
CA MET A 74 5.35 -12.16 10.79
C MET A 74 5.37 -13.55 11.44
N GLN A 75 5.51 -13.66 12.77
CA GLN A 75 5.50 -14.97 13.45
C GLN A 75 4.61 -14.94 14.69
N GLU A 76 3.34 -15.30 14.51
CA GLU A 76 2.46 -16.09 15.40
C GLU A 76 1.00 -15.78 15.10
N THR A 77 0.20 -16.80 14.74
CA THR A 77 -1.11 -17.12 15.36
C THR A 77 -1.89 -18.15 14.54
N GLU A 78 -1.75 -19.43 14.90
CA GLU A 78 -2.74 -20.47 14.60
C GLU A 78 -3.44 -20.89 15.90
N LYS A 79 -4.57 -20.24 16.23
CA LYS A 79 -5.84 -20.85 16.70
C LYS A 79 -6.77 -19.87 17.44
N SER A 80 -7.97 -19.74 16.87
CA SER A 80 -9.26 -19.42 17.51
C SER A 80 -9.37 -18.16 18.39
N HIS A 81 -9.20 -16.98 17.80
CA HIS A 81 -10.25 -15.95 17.73
C HIS A 81 -9.93 -14.99 16.58
N GLN A 82 -10.71 -15.17 15.50
CA GLN A 82 -11.16 -14.22 14.48
C GLN A 82 -10.59 -12.79 14.57
N GLY A 83 -9.35 -12.59 14.11
CA GLY A 83 -8.88 -11.26 13.75
C GLY A 83 -9.62 -10.77 12.50
N THR A 84 -9.91 -9.47 12.42
CA THR A 84 -10.54 -8.88 11.23
C THR A 84 -9.65 -9.10 10.01
N ARG A 85 -10.18 -9.70 8.95
CA ARG A 85 -9.46 -10.03 7.72
C ARG A 85 -9.71 -8.97 6.68
N ILE A 86 -8.64 -8.34 6.20
CA ILE A 86 -8.73 -7.24 5.23
C ILE A 86 -7.90 -7.60 4.01
N LEU A 87 -8.53 -7.56 2.84
CA LEU A 87 -7.87 -7.69 1.56
C LEU A 87 -7.63 -6.31 0.97
N ILE A 88 -6.38 -6.01 0.63
CA ILE A 88 -6.01 -4.79 -0.09
C ILE A 88 -5.61 -5.17 -1.51
N VAL A 89 -6.26 -4.52 -2.48
CA VAL A 89 -6.04 -4.74 -3.91
C VAL A 89 -5.52 -3.44 -4.52
N GLU A 90 -4.21 -3.38 -4.73
CA GLU A 90 -3.49 -2.17 -5.15
C GLU A 90 -2.21 -2.59 -5.88
N ASP A 91 -2.03 -2.08 -7.09
CA ASP A 91 -0.91 -2.44 -7.97
C ASP A 91 0.36 -1.61 -7.67
N ASP A 92 0.21 -0.43 -7.06
CA ASP A 92 1.33 0.35 -6.55
C ASP A 92 1.81 -0.16 -5.19
N VAL A 93 2.82 -1.03 -5.21
CA VAL A 93 3.48 -1.58 -4.02
C VAL A 93 4.04 -0.51 -3.07
N THR A 94 4.21 0.74 -3.52
CA THR A 94 4.66 1.82 -2.62
C THR A 94 3.57 2.25 -1.63
N MET A 95 2.31 1.91 -1.89
CA MET A 95 1.17 2.16 -1.00
C MET A 95 1.07 1.19 0.17
N GLU A 96 1.80 0.06 0.15
CA GLU A 96 1.67 -1.00 1.16
C GLU A 96 1.86 -0.47 2.58
N ALA A 97 2.89 0.33 2.80
CA ALA A 97 3.20 0.81 4.13
C ALA A 97 2.27 1.93 4.62
N LEU A 98 1.74 2.74 3.72
CA LEU A 98 0.68 3.69 4.06
C LEU A 98 -0.55 2.93 4.56
N TRP A 99 -0.95 1.88 3.83
CA TRP A 99 -2.09 1.05 4.22
C TRP A 99 -1.85 0.28 5.52
N ARG A 100 -0.67 -0.30 5.73
CA ARG A 100 -0.31 -0.93 7.01
C ARG A 100 -0.48 0.05 8.18
N TYR A 101 0.05 1.28 8.03
CA TYR A 101 -0.14 2.31 9.05
C TYR A 101 -1.61 2.65 9.29
N ILE A 102 -2.38 2.92 8.23
CA ILE A 102 -3.82 3.24 8.32
C ILE A 102 -4.57 2.11 9.05
N ILE A 103 -4.32 0.86 8.68
CA ILE A 103 -5.02 -0.29 9.25
C ILE A 103 -4.59 -0.57 10.68
N ASP A 104 -3.30 -0.51 11.00
CA ASP A 104 -2.82 -0.70 12.37
C ASP A 104 -3.44 0.32 13.34
N VAL A 105 -3.68 1.57 12.88
CA VAL A 105 -4.34 2.61 13.67
C VAL A 105 -5.86 2.45 13.71
N ALA A 106 -6.48 2.07 12.59
CA ALA A 106 -7.94 1.95 12.49
C ALA A 106 -8.46 0.68 13.17
N LYS A 107 -7.76 -0.44 13.00
CA LYS A 107 -8.13 -1.79 13.43
C LYS A 107 -6.90 -2.60 13.85
N PRO A 108 -6.35 -2.36 15.06
CA PRO A 108 -5.19 -3.09 15.55
C PRO A 108 -5.40 -4.61 15.53
N GLY A 109 -4.40 -5.35 15.06
CA GLY A 109 -4.46 -6.82 14.97
C GLY A 109 -5.24 -7.38 13.78
N ALA A 110 -5.68 -6.52 12.85
CA ALA A 110 -6.26 -6.99 11.59
C ALA A 110 -5.24 -7.80 10.77
N GLN A 111 -5.71 -8.88 10.17
CA GLN A 111 -4.94 -9.70 9.26
C GLN A 111 -5.00 -9.11 7.86
N LEU A 112 -3.87 -8.59 7.40
CA LEU A 112 -3.74 -7.99 6.08
C LEU A 112 -3.29 -9.00 5.04
N GLN A 113 -4.03 -9.06 3.94
CA GLN A 113 -3.60 -9.74 2.72
C GLN A 113 -3.56 -8.75 1.56
N TRP A 114 -2.61 -8.95 0.64
CA TRP A 114 -2.38 -8.06 -0.48
C TRP A 114 -2.51 -8.78 -1.81
N ALA A 115 -3.14 -8.13 -2.78
CA ALA A 115 -3.15 -8.52 -4.19
C ALA A 115 -2.78 -7.32 -5.07
N THR A 116 -1.95 -7.54 -6.09
CA THR A 116 -1.49 -6.46 -7.00
C THR A 116 -2.24 -6.45 -8.33
N THR A 117 -3.14 -7.40 -8.56
CA THR A 117 -3.97 -7.48 -9.77
C THR A 117 -5.39 -7.91 -9.40
N GLY A 118 -6.35 -7.59 -10.26
CA GLY A 118 -7.74 -8.01 -10.06
C GLY A 118 -7.91 -9.54 -10.12
N GLU A 119 -7.13 -10.25 -10.94
CA GLU A 119 -7.22 -11.71 -11.04
C GLU A 119 -6.73 -12.40 -9.75
N ALA A 120 -5.65 -11.90 -9.16
CA ALA A 120 -5.17 -12.41 -7.88
C ALA A 120 -6.19 -12.15 -6.76
N ALA A 121 -6.82 -10.98 -6.75
CA ALA A 121 -7.86 -10.64 -5.78
C ALA A 121 -9.11 -11.53 -5.94
N ASP A 122 -9.61 -11.73 -7.16
CA ASP A 122 -10.76 -12.61 -7.43
C ASP A 122 -10.50 -14.05 -6.96
N HIS A 123 -9.29 -14.57 -7.21
CA HIS A 123 -8.92 -15.89 -6.69
C HIS A 123 -9.01 -15.96 -5.17
N LEU A 124 -8.46 -14.95 -4.47
CA LEU A 124 -8.49 -14.89 -3.01
C LEU A 124 -9.91 -14.77 -2.44
N LEU A 125 -10.76 -13.95 -3.07
CA LEU A 125 -12.16 -13.78 -2.68
C LEU A 125 -12.92 -15.09 -2.83
N ARG A 126 -12.82 -15.76 -3.98
CA ARG A 126 -13.46 -17.07 -4.23
C ARG A 126 -12.97 -18.15 -3.27
N GLU A 127 -11.68 -18.16 -2.95
CA GLU A 127 -11.14 -19.10 -1.97
C GLU A 127 -11.70 -18.85 -0.56
N GLY A 128 -11.86 -17.58 -0.18
CA GLY A 128 -12.51 -17.19 1.07
C GLY A 128 -13.95 -17.68 1.15
N GLU A 129 -14.74 -17.38 0.14
CA GLU A 129 -16.15 -17.80 -0.01
C GLU A 129 -16.29 -19.32 0.10
N LYS A 130 -15.46 -20.06 -0.65
CA LYS A 130 -15.47 -21.54 -0.64
C LYS A 130 -15.15 -22.11 0.74
N LYS A 131 -14.31 -21.45 1.52
CA LYS A 131 -13.89 -21.87 2.86
C LYS A 131 -14.81 -21.34 3.97
N GLY A 132 -15.84 -20.55 3.63
CA GLY A 132 -16.68 -19.85 4.61
C GLY A 132 -15.88 -18.86 5.47
N CYS A 133 -14.78 -18.36 4.91
CA CYS A 133 -13.86 -17.44 5.54
C CYS A 133 -13.73 -16.24 4.60
N ASP A 134 -14.77 -15.42 4.53
CA ASP A 134 -14.76 -14.19 3.74
C ASP A 134 -13.81 -13.16 4.37
N TYR A 135 -13.50 -12.10 3.63
CA TYR A 135 -12.84 -10.92 4.19
C TYR A 135 -13.90 -10.02 4.81
N ASP A 136 -13.61 -9.41 5.94
CA ASP A 136 -14.52 -8.43 6.55
C ASP A 136 -14.54 -7.13 5.74
N LEU A 137 -13.40 -6.78 5.12
CA LEU A 137 -13.25 -5.60 4.27
C LEU A 137 -12.31 -5.86 3.09
N VAL A 138 -12.74 -5.45 1.91
CA VAL A 138 -11.94 -5.39 0.68
C VAL A 138 -11.73 -3.93 0.31
N ILE A 139 -10.47 -3.50 0.27
CA ILE A 139 -10.08 -2.16 -0.15
C ILE A 139 -9.42 -2.30 -1.52
N THR A 140 -10.00 -1.74 -2.58
CA THR A 140 -9.49 -1.93 -3.95
C THR A 140 -9.36 -0.62 -4.71
N ASP A 141 -8.22 -0.42 -5.38
CA ASP A 141 -8.15 0.56 -6.46
C ASP A 141 -9.08 0.10 -7.60
N ILE A 142 -9.74 1.05 -8.24
CA ILE A 142 -10.49 0.82 -9.45
C ILE A 142 -9.54 0.48 -10.59
N PHE A 143 -8.43 1.20 -10.73
CA PHE A 143 -7.48 0.97 -11.82
C PHE A 143 -6.34 0.06 -11.37
N LEU A 144 -6.50 -1.23 -11.62
CA LEU A 144 -5.50 -2.24 -11.28
C LEU A 144 -4.67 -2.62 -12.51
N GLY A 145 -3.46 -3.14 -12.28
CA GLY A 145 -2.74 -3.89 -13.28
C GLY A 145 -3.49 -5.17 -13.64
N GLY A 146 -3.69 -5.42 -14.94
CA GLY A 146 -4.36 -6.63 -15.43
C GLY A 146 -5.56 -6.33 -16.33
N SER A 147 -6.44 -7.32 -16.48
CA SER A 147 -7.67 -7.22 -17.28
C SER A 147 -8.90 -6.85 -16.45
N ARG A 148 -8.86 -7.10 -15.14
CA ARG A 148 -9.94 -6.80 -14.20
C ARG A 148 -9.65 -5.54 -13.40
N THR A 149 -10.68 -4.72 -13.23
CA THR A 149 -10.71 -3.50 -12.41
C THR A 149 -11.24 -3.79 -11.01
N GLY A 150 -11.06 -2.85 -10.07
CA GLY A 150 -11.71 -2.93 -8.76
C GLY A 150 -13.25 -2.89 -8.82
N LEU A 151 -13.81 -2.27 -9.87
CA LEU A 151 -15.26 -2.29 -10.11
C LEU A 151 -15.73 -3.70 -10.50
N ASP A 152 -15.02 -4.39 -11.39
CA ASP A 152 -15.35 -5.77 -11.76
C ASP A 152 -15.34 -6.70 -10.54
N LEU A 153 -14.39 -6.50 -9.62
CA LEU A 153 -14.33 -7.24 -8.36
C LEU A 153 -15.56 -7.00 -7.50
N TRP A 154 -15.91 -5.74 -7.27
CA TRP A 154 -17.10 -5.38 -6.50
C TRP A 154 -18.37 -5.94 -7.14
N GLU A 155 -18.56 -5.78 -8.46
CA GLU A 155 -19.73 -6.29 -9.17
C GLU A 155 -19.85 -7.83 -9.08
N THR A 156 -18.73 -8.53 -9.14
CA THR A 156 -18.69 -10.00 -9.05
C THR A 156 -19.00 -10.50 -7.63
N HIS A 157 -18.57 -9.76 -6.60
CA HIS A 157 -18.57 -10.20 -5.20
C HIS A 157 -19.50 -9.38 -4.28
N SER A 158 -20.35 -8.51 -4.83
CA SER A 158 -21.29 -7.66 -4.09
C SER A 158 -22.35 -8.43 -3.31
N GLY A 159 -22.61 -9.69 -3.69
CA GLY A 159 -23.50 -10.61 -2.97
C GLY A 159 -22.84 -11.36 -1.82
N SER A 160 -21.53 -11.19 -1.60
CA SER A 160 -20.80 -11.81 -0.49
C SER A 160 -21.05 -11.06 0.84
N SER A 161 -20.53 -11.60 1.94
CA SER A 161 -20.55 -10.90 3.23
C SER A 161 -19.49 -9.80 3.37
N SER A 162 -18.59 -9.69 2.38
CA SER A 162 -17.47 -8.75 2.42
C SER A 162 -17.93 -7.32 2.18
N LEU A 163 -17.47 -6.38 3.02
CA LEU A 163 -17.62 -4.96 2.74
C LEU A 163 -16.61 -4.51 1.68
N PHE A 164 -17.00 -3.58 0.81
CA PHE A 164 -16.11 -2.99 -0.19
C PHE A 164 -15.84 -1.51 0.07
N LEU A 165 -14.58 -1.12 -0.08
CA LEU A 165 -14.10 0.26 -0.09
C LEU A 165 -13.33 0.48 -1.39
N LEU A 166 -13.94 1.24 -2.31
CA LEU A 166 -13.30 1.60 -3.57
C LEU A 166 -12.39 2.80 -3.38
N MET A 167 -11.27 2.83 -4.10
CA MET A 167 -10.42 4.01 -4.21
C MET A 167 -10.03 4.28 -5.66
N SER A 168 -9.88 5.54 -6.03
CA SER A 168 -9.39 5.91 -7.37
C SER A 168 -9.03 7.39 -7.45
N VAL A 169 -8.30 7.79 -8.49
CA VAL A 169 -8.09 9.20 -8.84
C VAL A 169 -9.34 9.88 -9.42
N LEU A 170 -10.38 9.10 -9.78
CA LEU A 170 -11.61 9.63 -10.35
C LEU A 170 -12.36 10.54 -9.38
N SER A 171 -13.07 11.53 -9.90
CA SER A 171 -14.05 12.23 -9.09
C SER A 171 -15.29 11.34 -8.86
N PRO A 172 -16.02 11.52 -7.76
CA PRO A 172 -17.26 10.78 -7.50
C PRO A 172 -18.27 10.82 -8.66
N GLN A 173 -18.33 11.94 -9.40
CA GLN A 173 -19.21 12.09 -10.57
C GLN A 173 -18.77 11.23 -11.77
N ARG A 174 -17.47 11.01 -11.95
CA ARG A 174 -16.98 10.12 -13.01
C ARG A 174 -17.19 8.66 -12.63
N LEU A 175 -17.00 8.34 -11.34
CA LEU A 175 -17.27 7.01 -10.82
C LEU A 175 -18.74 6.60 -11.04
N SER A 176 -19.68 7.49 -10.75
CA SER A 176 -21.11 7.18 -10.92
C SER A 176 -21.52 6.95 -12.38
N VAL A 177 -20.81 7.52 -13.35
CA VAL A 177 -21.02 7.24 -14.77
C VAL A 177 -20.48 5.86 -15.16
N LEU A 178 -19.35 5.45 -14.57
CA LEU A 178 -18.73 4.16 -14.87
C LEU A 178 -19.47 2.98 -14.24
N ALA A 179 -19.87 3.12 -12.98
CA ALA A 179 -20.36 2.00 -12.18
C ALA A 179 -21.87 1.72 -12.31
N ASN A 180 -22.49 2.19 -13.41
CA ASN A 180 -23.91 2.03 -13.77
C ASN A 180 -24.87 1.76 -12.56
N PRO A 181 -25.12 2.77 -11.70
CA PRO A 181 -25.72 2.59 -10.37
C PRO A 181 -27.19 2.15 -10.37
N ARG A 182 -27.76 1.81 -11.52
CA ARG A 182 -29.16 1.35 -11.65
C ARG A 182 -29.39 -0.04 -11.07
N GLU A 183 -28.33 -0.83 -10.91
CA GLU A 183 -28.42 -2.23 -10.52
C GLU A 183 -28.03 -2.45 -9.05
N MET A 184 -27.08 -1.68 -8.51
CA MET A 184 -26.62 -1.80 -7.12
C MET A 184 -26.14 -0.45 -6.55
N PRO A 185 -26.37 -0.19 -5.24
CA PRO A 185 -25.82 0.99 -4.59
C PRO A 185 -24.30 0.91 -4.56
N LEU A 186 -23.64 2.01 -4.90
CA LEU A 186 -22.18 2.06 -4.90
C LEU A 186 -21.61 1.84 -3.49
N PRO A 187 -20.49 1.12 -3.38
CA PRO A 187 -19.80 0.95 -2.11
C PRO A 187 -19.19 2.29 -1.67
N ILE A 188 -18.67 2.32 -0.45
CA ILE A 188 -17.95 3.51 0.05
C ILE A 188 -16.75 3.78 -0.85
N TYR A 189 -16.48 5.07 -1.10
CA TYR A 189 -15.46 5.52 -2.03
C TYR A 189 -14.50 6.54 -1.40
N LEU A 190 -13.19 6.35 -1.62
CA LEU A 190 -12.14 7.30 -1.26
C LEU A 190 -11.40 7.80 -2.51
N GLN A 191 -11.39 9.11 -2.72
CA GLN A 191 -10.67 9.71 -3.84
C GLN A 191 -9.18 9.89 -3.51
N LYS A 192 -8.29 9.46 -4.43
CA LYS A 192 -6.85 9.72 -4.38
C LYS A 192 -6.56 11.20 -4.73
N PRO A 193 -5.59 11.88 -4.09
CA PRO A 193 -4.64 11.35 -3.11
C PRO A 193 -5.30 11.02 -1.76
N LEU A 194 -4.90 9.91 -1.15
CA LEU A 194 -5.49 9.44 0.10
C LEU A 194 -5.05 10.32 1.28
N ASP A 195 -6.01 10.79 2.06
CA ASP A 195 -5.78 11.39 3.37
C ASP A 195 -5.82 10.29 4.46
N PRO A 196 -4.75 10.04 5.23
CA PRO A 196 -4.71 8.97 6.22
C PRO A 196 -5.80 9.11 7.29
N THR A 197 -6.12 10.34 7.72
CA THR A 197 -7.14 10.60 8.74
C THR A 197 -8.51 10.16 8.24
N GLN A 198 -8.89 10.60 7.03
CA GLN A 198 -10.13 10.19 6.38
C GLN A 198 -10.21 8.67 6.19
N CYS A 199 -9.11 8.02 5.79
CA CYS A 199 -9.07 6.56 5.63
C CYS A 199 -9.33 5.85 6.96
N ILE A 200 -8.66 6.28 8.03
CA ILE A 200 -8.80 5.70 9.37
C ILE A 200 -10.25 5.83 9.87
N GLU A 201 -10.85 7.02 9.74
CA GLU A 201 -12.23 7.26 10.14
C GLU A 201 -13.22 6.41 9.34
N THR A 202 -13.01 6.31 8.03
CA THR A 202 -13.84 5.50 7.13
C THR A 202 -13.78 4.03 7.51
N ILE A 203 -12.58 3.49 7.76
CA ILE A 203 -12.40 2.09 8.15
C ILE A 203 -13.02 1.81 9.52
N ARG A 204 -12.88 2.72 10.49
CA ARG A 204 -13.53 2.56 11.81
C ARG A 204 -15.05 2.57 11.72
N ALA A 205 -15.62 3.37 10.82
CA ALA A 205 -17.06 3.40 10.58
C ALA A 205 -17.55 2.09 9.93
N LEU A 206 -16.78 1.51 9.01
CA LEU A 206 -17.08 0.23 8.36
C LEU A 206 -16.89 -0.98 9.29
N LEU A 207 -15.88 -0.95 10.14
CA LEU A 207 -15.45 -2.08 10.99
C LEU A 207 -15.46 -1.70 12.48
N PRO A 208 -16.64 -1.51 13.10
CA PRO A 208 -16.74 -1.11 14.51
C PRO A 208 -16.03 -2.09 15.44
N ALA A 209 -15.58 -1.61 16.61
CA ALA A 209 -14.99 -2.47 17.63
C ALA A 209 -16.01 -3.54 18.06
N ALA A 210 -15.56 -4.78 18.23
CA ALA A 210 -16.36 -5.80 18.88
C ALA A 210 -16.70 -5.27 20.29
N SER A 211 -18.00 -5.14 20.56
CA SER A 211 -18.53 -4.63 21.83
C SER A 211 -18.37 -5.64 22.94
#